data_AF-A0A315F039-F1
#
_entry.id   AF-A0A315F039-F1
#
_cell.length_a   1.000
_cell.length_b   1.000
_cell.length_c   1.000
_cell.angle_alpha   90.00
_cell.angle_beta   90.00
_cell.angle_gamma   90.00
#
_symmetry.space_group_name_H-M   'P 1'
#
loop_
_entity.id
_entity.type
_entity.pdbx_description
1 polymer ?
#
loop_
_entity_poly.entity_id
_entity_poly.type
_entity_poly.pdbx_seq_one_letter_code
_entity_poly.pdbx_strand_id
1 'polypeptide(L)'
;MVVKLKSKALFIGPYSNSQQGLFGRVFLLRKREQLTFEAIANLLTKSGTRSVNGCLLGAEHVFSIYKKGKLRQERLTLKVEIVCKLKPAFK
;
A
#
# COMPACT_ATOMS: atom_id res chain seq x y z
N MET A 1 -16.65 -7.70 15.38
CA MET A 1 -15.51 -7.04 16.08
C MET A 1 -15.43 -5.58 15.65
N VAL A 2 -15.60 -4.63 16.56
CA VAL A 2 -15.40 -3.20 16.30
C VAL A 2 -13.98 -2.84 16.74
N VAL A 3 -13.12 -2.48 15.79
CA VAL A 3 -11.72 -2.12 16.08
C VAL A 3 -11.67 -0.65 16.52
N LYS A 4 -11.43 -0.39 17.81
CA LYS A 4 -11.22 0.96 18.34
C LYS A 4 -9.84 1.48 17.91
N LEU A 5 -9.83 2.43 16.98
CA LEU A 5 -8.61 3.08 16.47
C LEU A 5 -8.05 4.08 17.49
N LYS A 6 -6.80 3.88 17.94
CA LYS A 6 -6.15 4.69 18.98
C LYS A 6 -5.50 5.99 18.47
N SER A 7 -5.27 6.17 17.17
CA SER A 7 -4.69 7.42 16.66
C SER A 7 -5.10 7.76 15.23
N LYS A 8 -5.27 9.07 14.95
CA LYS A 8 -5.46 9.60 13.59
C LYS A 8 -4.23 9.38 12.71
N ALA A 9 -3.05 9.14 13.29
CA ALA A 9 -1.80 8.85 12.60
C ALA A 9 -1.86 7.60 11.70
N LEU A 10 -2.80 6.68 11.93
CA LEU A 10 -3.09 5.59 10.97
C LEU A 10 -3.59 6.08 9.60
N PHE A 11 -4.00 7.34 9.50
CA PHE A 11 -4.44 8.03 8.27
C PHE A 11 -3.48 9.14 7.81
N ILE A 12 -2.51 9.54 8.64
CA ILE A 12 -1.60 10.69 8.41
C ILE A 12 -0.25 10.10 7.97
N GLY A 13 0.20 10.15 6.71
CA GLY A 13 -0.32 10.85 5.55
C GLY A 13 -0.27 9.96 4.29
N PRO A 14 -0.30 10.57 3.10
CA PRO A 14 -0.18 9.84 1.84
C PRO A 14 1.15 9.10 1.81
N TYR A 15 1.18 7.90 1.23
CA TYR A 15 2.44 7.39 0.70
C TYR A 15 3.05 8.50 -0.15
N SER A 16 4.37 8.72 -0.06
CA SER A 16 5.00 9.59 -1.03
C SER A 16 4.71 9.07 -2.45
N ASN A 17 4.72 9.94 -3.46
CA ASN A 17 4.49 9.51 -4.86
C ASN A 17 5.42 8.35 -5.25
N SER A 18 6.66 8.36 -4.75
CA SER A 18 7.62 7.27 -4.91
C SER A 18 7.18 5.96 -4.24
N GLN A 19 6.70 6.01 -2.99
CA GLN A 19 6.20 4.82 -2.28
C GLN A 19 4.94 4.26 -2.93
N GLN A 20 4.05 5.11 -3.41
CA GLN A 20 2.82 4.69 -4.08
C GLN A 20 3.09 4.08 -5.45
N GLY A 21 4.01 4.67 -6.23
CA GLY A 21 4.49 4.09 -7.49
C GLY A 21 5.18 2.74 -7.29
N LEU A 22 6.01 2.62 -6.25
CA LEU A 22 6.70 1.37 -5.92
C LEU A 22 5.71 0.27 -5.50
N PHE A 23 4.71 0.60 -4.66
CA PHE A 23 3.62 -0.32 -4.35
C PHE A 23 2.84 -0.73 -5.61
N GLY A 24 2.51 0.21 -6.49
CA GLY A 24 1.80 -0.08 -7.75
C GLY A 24 2.55 -1.08 -8.62
N ARG A 25 3.87 -0.92 -8.77
CA ARG A 25 4.73 -1.89 -9.47
C ARG A 25 4.71 -3.27 -8.80
N VAL A 26 4.95 -3.33 -7.49
CA VAL A 26 4.93 -4.60 -6.74
C VAL A 26 3.58 -5.30 -6.86
N PHE A 27 2.49 -4.53 -6.78
CA PHE A 27 1.13 -5.05 -6.89
C PHE A 27 0.85 -5.64 -8.27
N LEU A 28 1.23 -4.95 -9.34
CA LEU A 28 1.08 -5.43 -10.72
C LEU A 28 1.88 -6.71 -10.96
N LEU A 29 3.16 -6.73 -10.58
CA LEU A 29 4.02 -7.90 -10.73
C LEU A 29 3.48 -9.10 -9.96
N ARG A 30 2.90 -8.87 -8.77
CA ARG A 30 2.33 -9.96 -7.96
C ARG A 30 0.97 -10.44 -8.47
N LYS A 31 0.12 -9.53 -8.97
CA LYS A 31 -1.27 -9.86 -9.37
C LYS A 31 -1.40 -10.30 -10.82
N ARG A 32 -0.69 -9.68 -11.76
CA ARG A 32 -0.72 -10.06 -13.18
C ARG A 32 0.28 -11.16 -13.49
N GLU A 33 1.54 -10.98 -13.09
CA GLU A 33 2.62 -11.88 -13.48
C GLU A 33 2.85 -13.03 -12.49
N GLN A 34 2.13 -13.04 -11.35
CA GLN A 34 2.20 -14.05 -10.29
C GLN A 34 3.61 -14.33 -9.76
N LEU A 35 4.54 -13.39 -9.92
CA LEU A 35 5.94 -13.53 -9.50
C LEU A 35 6.07 -13.70 -7.98
N THR A 36 7.13 -14.41 -7.56
CA THR A 36 7.52 -14.52 -6.15
C THR A 36 8.10 -13.20 -5.66
N PHE A 37 8.05 -12.96 -4.34
CA PHE A 37 8.59 -11.72 -3.77
C PHE A 37 10.10 -11.57 -3.99
N GLU A 38 10.81 -12.69 -4.10
CA GLU A 38 12.24 -12.72 -4.45
C GLU A 38 12.49 -12.34 -5.92
N ALA A 39 11.71 -12.87 -6.86
CA ALA A 39 11.79 -12.48 -8.26
C ALA A 39 11.47 -10.99 -8.45
N ILE A 40 10.47 -10.48 -7.73
CA ILE A 40 10.11 -9.06 -7.73
C ILE A 40 11.24 -8.20 -7.15
N ALA A 41 11.84 -8.61 -6.03
CA ALA A 41 13.00 -7.95 -5.44
C ALA A 41 14.17 -7.86 -6.42
N ASN A 42 14.48 -8.96 -7.11
CA ASN A 42 15.53 -9.01 -8.13
C ASN A 42 15.23 -8.09 -9.32
N LEU A 43 13.99 -8.08 -9.83
CA LEU A 43 13.56 -7.19 -10.91
C LEU A 43 13.66 -5.71 -10.52
N LEU A 44 13.17 -5.35 -9.33
CA LEU A 44 13.21 -3.97 -8.84
C LEU A 44 14.65 -3.51 -8.65
N THR A 45 15.51 -4.38 -8.13
CA THR A 45 16.93 -4.10 -7.96
C THR A 45 17.64 -3.93 -9.31
N LYS A 46 17.35 -4.79 -10.30
CA LYS A 46 17.87 -4.66 -11.67
C LYS A 46 17.41 -3.39 -12.37
N SER A 47 16.18 -2.95 -12.11
CA SER A 47 15.63 -1.69 -12.64
C SER A 47 16.21 -0.42 -11.97
N GLY A 48 17.18 -0.58 -11.06
CA GLY A 48 17.82 0.53 -10.35
C GLY A 48 17.03 1.06 -9.15
N THR A 49 15.96 0.39 -8.75
CA THR A 49 15.17 0.78 -7.57
C THR A 49 15.94 0.40 -6.30
N ARG A 50 16.31 1.38 -5.48
CA ARG A 50 17.02 1.18 -4.21
C ARG A 50 16.17 1.61 -3.03
N SER A 51 16.46 1.06 -1.85
CA SER A 51 15.93 1.55 -0.58
C SER A 51 16.37 3.00 -0.33
N VAL A 52 15.68 3.69 0.57
CA VAL A 52 16.00 5.07 1.00
C VAL A 52 17.45 5.20 1.49
N ASN A 53 18.00 4.10 2.04
CA ASN A 53 19.39 4.04 2.52
C ASN A 53 20.38 3.51 1.46
N GLY A 54 19.97 3.36 0.20
CA GLY A 54 20.80 2.81 -0.87
C GLY A 54 20.93 1.28 -0.89
N CYS A 55 20.39 0.57 0.10
CA CYS A 55 20.41 -0.90 0.15
C CYS A 55 19.53 -1.55 -0.93
N LEU A 56 19.90 -2.76 -1.34
CA LEU A 56 19.10 -3.61 -2.23
C LEU A 56 17.75 -3.95 -1.58
N LEU A 57 16.71 -4.02 -2.41
CA LEU A 57 15.37 -4.39 -1.94
C LEU A 57 15.30 -5.90 -1.77
N GLY A 58 15.39 -6.39 -0.54
CA GLY A 58 15.19 -7.80 -0.22
C GLY A 58 13.72 -8.23 -0.35
N ALA A 59 13.49 -9.53 -0.48
CA ALA A 59 12.14 -10.12 -0.58
C ALA A 59 11.24 -9.75 0.61
N GLU A 60 11.79 -9.69 1.82
CA GLU A 60 11.06 -9.28 3.03
C GLU A 60 10.56 -7.83 2.96
N HIS A 61 11.36 -6.96 2.36
CA HIS A 61 11.01 -5.56 2.18
C HIS A 61 9.86 -5.44 1.19
N VAL A 62 9.95 -6.15 0.05
CA VAL A 62 8.88 -6.22 -0.96
C VAL A 62 7.58 -6.78 -0.37
N PHE A 63 7.68 -7.84 0.42
CA PHE A 63 6.53 -8.41 1.14
C PHE A 63 5.88 -7.39 2.08
N SER A 64 6.70 -6.67 2.85
CA SER A 64 6.22 -5.62 3.76
C SER A 64 5.51 -4.49 3.01
N ILE A 65 6.04 -4.07 1.86
CA ILE A 65 5.41 -3.06 0.99
C ILE A 65 4.05 -3.57 0.49
N TYR A 66 4.00 -4.79 -0.04
CA TYR A 66 2.78 -5.38 -0.54
C TYR A 66 1.69 -5.47 0.55
N LYS A 67 2.05 -5.98 1.73
CA LYS A 67 1.13 -6.12 2.87
C LYS A 67 0.62 -4.76 3.35
N LYS A 68 1.50 -3.79 3.58
CA LYS A 68 1.15 -2.44 4.06
C LYS A 68 0.30 -1.68 3.04
N GLY A 69 0.65 -1.77 1.75
CA GLY A 69 -0.09 -1.12 0.68
C GLY A 69 -1.49 -1.72 0.47
N LYS A 70 -1.65 -3.05 0.56
CA LYS A 70 -2.96 -3.71 0.47
C LYS A 70 -3.89 -3.29 1.61
N LEU A 71 -3.40 -3.32 2.85
CA LEU A 71 -4.16 -2.84 4.02
C LEU A 71 -4.55 -1.36 3.88
N ARG A 72 -3.69 -0.55 3.25
CA ARG A 72 -4.01 0.85 2.95
C ARG A 72 -5.08 0.99 1.88
N GLN A 73 -5.01 0.23 0.78
CA GLN A 73 -6.07 0.18 -0.23
C GLN A 73 -7.40 -0.22 0.40
N GLU A 74 -7.42 -1.29 1.21
CA GLU A 74 -8.62 -1.73 1.93
C GLU A 74 -9.18 -0.60 2.82
N ARG A 75 -8.34 0.12 3.57
CA ARG A 75 -8.78 1.29 4.37
C ARG A 75 -9.32 2.45 3.53
N LEU A 76 -8.72 2.72 2.36
CA LEU A 76 -9.17 3.78 1.45
C LEU A 76 -10.49 3.40 0.78
N THR A 77 -10.65 2.14 0.37
CA THR A 77 -11.90 1.61 -0.19
C THR A 77 -13.00 1.55 0.87
N LEU A 78 -12.69 1.15 2.11
CA LEU A 78 -13.65 1.15 3.23
C LEU A 78 -14.12 2.56 3.61
N LYS A 79 -13.30 3.59 3.41
CA LYS A 79 -13.74 4.99 3.56
C LYS A 79 -14.79 5.40 2.52
N VAL A 80 -14.92 4.70 1.39
CA VAL A 80 -15.95 4.97 0.37
C VAL A 80 -17.35 4.56 0.86
N GLU A 81 -17.47 3.66 1.85
CA GLU A 81 -18.76 3.40 2.51
C GLU A 81 -19.12 4.44 3.59
N ILE A 82 -18.21 5.35 3.92
CA ILE A 82 -18.42 6.39 4.93
C ILE A 82 -18.18 7.76 4.31
N VAL A 83 -18.93 8.14 3.24
CA VAL A 83 -19.54 9.47 3.00
C VAL A 83 -20.43 9.32 1.73
N CYS A 84 -21.59 8.68 1.84
CA CYS A 84 -22.72 8.89 0.91
C CYS A 84 -24.08 8.63 1.57
N LYS A 85 -24.16 8.52 2.91
CA LYS A 85 -25.42 8.80 3.59
C LYS A 85 -25.53 10.31 3.72
N LEU A 86 -26.06 10.93 2.66
CA LEU A 86 -26.77 12.21 2.75
C LEU A 86 -27.60 12.17 4.04
N LYS A 87 -27.30 13.04 5.00
CA LYS A 87 -28.23 13.29 6.10
C LYS A 87 -29.52 13.78 5.47
N PRO A 88 -30.69 13.15 5.71
CA PRO A 88 -31.94 13.80 5.33
C PRO A 88 -32.05 15.10 6.11
N ALA A 89 -32.30 16.19 5.40
CA ALA A 89 -32.64 17.48 6.00
C ALA A 89 -33.92 17.28 6.82
N PHE A 90 -33.82 17.51 8.13
CA PHE A 90 -35.00 17.66 8.97
C PHE A 90 -35.71 18.95 8.53
N LYS A 91 -36.99 18.79 8.18
CA LYS A 91 -37.92 19.86 7.81
C LYS A 91 -38.69 20.31 9.03
#